data_AF-A0A0F9KDQ3-F1
#
_entry.id   AF-A0A0F9KDQ3-F1
#
_cell.length_a   1.000
_cell.length_b   1.000
_cell.length_c   1.000
_cell.angle_alpha   90.00
_cell.angle_beta   90.00
_cell.angle_gamma   90.00
#
_symmetry.space_group_name_H-M   'P 1'
#
loop_
_entity.id
_entity.type
_entity.pdbx_description
1 polymer ?
#
loop_
_entity_poly.entity_id
_entity_poly.type
_entity_poly.pdbx_seq_one_letter_code
_entity_poly.pdbx_strand_id
1 'polypeptide(L)'
;MIKNQLLSVITAFLLFSCTPEKKSNTADIVLWKPYNDSAEVAANQDHETERMRYKLIQSKVLDKNAVFRPLYNEVSEMTDEEYEALKPLVLEQDIPTLQAHIKAGKLSYEKLVLFYLHRIYAYELDNKTTLNTILALNKNVVDEARKCDV
;
A
#
# COMPACT_ATOMS: atom_id res chain seq x y z
N MET A 1 -13.92 30.30 -46.94
CA MET A 1 -14.86 30.24 -45.80
C MET A 1 -14.82 28.95 -44.98
N ILE A 2 -14.17 27.87 -45.44
CA ILE A 2 -14.17 26.55 -44.73
C ILE A 2 -12.98 26.41 -43.75
N LYS A 3 -11.88 27.14 -43.96
CA LYS A 3 -10.66 27.06 -43.11
C LYS A 3 -10.83 27.64 -41.70
N ASN A 4 -11.62 28.71 -41.54
CA ASN A 4 -11.92 29.29 -40.22
C ASN A 4 -12.93 28.45 -39.41
N GLN A 5 -13.77 27.66 -40.08
CA GLN A 5 -14.70 26.74 -39.42
C GLN A 5 -13.95 25.51 -38.87
N LEU A 6 -12.91 25.04 -39.58
CA LEU A 6 -12.08 23.92 -39.13
C LEU A 6 -11.23 24.26 -37.89
N LEU A 7 -10.77 25.51 -37.77
CA LEU A 7 -10.00 25.99 -36.62
C LEU A 7 -10.87 26.15 -35.36
N SER A 8 -12.14 26.53 -35.53
CA SER A 8 -13.11 26.62 -34.43
C SER A 8 -13.53 25.25 -33.88
N VAL A 9 -13.57 24.20 -34.72
CA VAL A 9 -13.94 22.84 -34.28
C VAL A 9 -12.81 22.16 -33.48
N ILE A 10 -11.54 22.41 -33.83
CA ILE A 10 -10.38 21.84 -33.13
C ILE A 10 -10.20 22.46 -31.72
N THR A 11 -10.58 23.73 -31.55
CA THR A 11 -10.48 24.44 -30.25
C THR A 11 -11.55 23.98 -29.26
N ALA A 12 -12.70 23.49 -29.73
CA ALA A 12 -13.78 23.00 -28.89
C ALA A 12 -13.52 21.60 -28.28
N PHE A 13 -12.63 20.80 -28.87
CA PHE A 13 -12.30 19.45 -28.38
C PHE A 13 -11.34 19.44 -27.18
N LEU A 14 -10.65 20.55 -26.89
CA LEU A 14 -9.67 20.65 -25.81
C LEU A 14 -10.28 20.90 -24.42
N LEU A 15 -11.60 21.13 -24.33
CA LEU A 15 -12.26 21.46 -23.05
C LEU A 15 -12.92 20.27 -22.33
N PHE A 16 -12.85 19.05 -22.88
CA PHE A 16 -13.45 17.85 -22.28
C PHE A 16 -12.48 16.90 -21.56
N SER A 17 -11.19 17.25 -21.42
CA SER A 17 -10.20 16.36 -20.78
C SER A 17 -10.09 16.52 -19.25
N CYS A 18 -11.06 17.15 -18.59
CA CYS A 18 -11.12 17.17 -17.12
C CYS A 18 -11.96 15.99 -16.62
N THR A 19 -11.33 14.83 -16.44
CA THR A 19 -11.88 13.80 -15.56
C THR A 19 -11.77 14.31 -14.13
N PRO A 20 -12.87 14.46 -13.37
CA PRO A 20 -12.76 14.81 -11.97
C PRO A 20 -11.99 13.70 -11.24
N GLU A 21 -10.93 14.07 -10.52
CA GLU A 21 -10.27 13.17 -9.58
C GLU A 21 -11.35 12.60 -8.65
N LYS A 22 -11.58 11.29 -8.71
CA LYS A 22 -12.41 10.60 -7.73
C LYS A 22 -11.63 10.59 -6.41
N LYS A 23 -11.68 11.71 -5.68
CA LYS A 23 -11.37 11.70 -4.25
C LYS A 23 -12.49 10.94 -3.56
N SER A 24 -12.34 9.61 -3.54
CA SER A 24 -13.08 8.75 -2.63
C SER A 24 -12.87 9.32 -1.23
N ASN A 25 -13.94 9.56 -0.48
CA ASN A 25 -13.85 10.00 0.92
C ASN A 25 -13.28 8.86 1.77
N THR A 26 -11.95 8.71 1.75
CA THR A 26 -11.22 7.68 2.51
C THR A 26 -11.32 7.85 4.03
N ALA A 27 -11.81 9.01 4.48
CA ALA A 27 -12.05 9.31 5.89
C ALA A 27 -12.99 8.29 6.55
N ASP A 28 -13.97 7.75 5.81
CA ASP A 28 -15.01 6.88 6.35
C ASP A 28 -14.66 5.39 6.27
N ILE A 29 -13.53 5.03 5.67
CA ILE A 29 -13.12 3.64 5.52
C ILE A 29 -12.53 3.14 6.85
N VAL A 30 -13.11 2.05 7.36
CA VAL A 30 -12.61 1.29 8.50
C VAL A 30 -11.77 0.14 7.97
N LEU A 31 -10.46 0.26 8.09
CA LEU A 31 -9.46 -0.70 7.61
C LEU A 31 -9.20 -1.82 8.61
N TRP A 32 -9.30 -1.51 9.91
CA TRP A 32 -9.01 -2.45 10.98
C TRP A 32 -9.94 -2.26 12.17
N LYS A 33 -10.26 -3.37 12.84
CA LYS A 33 -11.03 -3.39 14.08
C LYS A 33 -10.26 -4.14 15.17
N PRO A 34 -10.16 -3.57 16.39
CA PRO A 34 -9.57 -4.28 17.52
C PRO A 34 -10.39 -5.52 17.85
N TYR A 35 -9.72 -6.50 18.46
CA TYR A 35 -10.36 -7.73 18.94
C TYR A 35 -9.96 -8.00 20.39
N ASN A 36 -10.57 -8.99 21.04
CA ASN A 36 -10.14 -9.40 22.38
C ASN A 36 -9.04 -10.46 22.27
N ASP A 37 -7.79 -10.11 22.56
CA ASP A 37 -6.61 -10.99 22.53
C ASP A 37 -6.35 -11.71 23.87
N SER A 38 -7.22 -11.56 24.88
CA SER A 38 -6.97 -12.09 26.23
C SER A 38 -6.74 -13.60 26.25
N ALA A 39 -7.44 -14.36 25.40
CA ALA A 39 -7.27 -15.81 25.32
C ALA A 39 -5.91 -16.21 24.74
N GLU A 40 -5.43 -15.49 23.72
CA GLU A 40 -4.13 -15.71 23.08
C GLU A 40 -2.99 -15.35 24.04
N VAL A 41 -3.12 -14.23 24.75
CA VAL A 41 -2.18 -13.82 25.81
C VAL A 41 -2.13 -14.85 26.93
N ALA A 42 -3.28 -15.37 27.37
CA ALA A 42 -3.36 -16.41 28.40
C ALA A 42 -2.70 -17.72 27.95
N ALA A 43 -2.94 -18.14 26.70
CA ALA A 43 -2.34 -19.33 26.12
C ALA A 43 -0.82 -19.25 25.91
N ASN A 44 -0.24 -18.05 25.97
CA ASN A 44 1.20 -17.82 25.83
C ASN A 44 1.94 -17.66 27.17
N GLN A 45 1.25 -17.70 28.31
CA GLN A 45 1.86 -17.40 29.63
C GLN A 45 2.91 -18.42 30.08
N ASP A 46 2.86 -19.65 29.59
CA ASP A 46 3.80 -20.73 29.93
C ASP A 46 4.93 -20.89 28.91
N HIS A 47 5.07 -19.96 27.95
CA HIS A 47 6.14 -20.01 26.95
C HIS A 47 7.51 -20.22 27.61
N GLU A 48 8.30 -21.16 27.07
CA GLU A 48 9.57 -21.63 27.66
C GLU A 48 10.52 -20.46 27.93
N THR A 49 10.69 -19.59 26.94
CA THR A 49 11.45 -18.35 27.09
C THR A 49 10.61 -17.27 27.77
N GLU A 50 10.98 -16.88 29.00
CA GLU A 50 10.24 -15.90 29.81
C GLU A 50 10.01 -14.56 29.10
N ARG A 51 11.02 -14.04 28.39
CA ARG A 51 10.92 -12.77 27.65
C ARG A 51 9.93 -12.81 26.47
N MET A 52 9.48 -14.00 26.09
CA MET A 52 8.50 -14.22 25.01
C MET A 52 7.08 -14.45 25.54
N ARG A 53 6.86 -14.30 26.86
CA ARG A 53 5.52 -14.32 27.47
C ARG A 53 4.88 -12.95 27.28
N TYR A 54 3.95 -12.85 26.35
CA TYR A 54 3.30 -11.61 25.98
C TYR A 54 2.45 -11.07 27.13
N LYS A 55 2.50 -9.76 27.31
CA LYS A 55 1.55 -9.02 28.17
C LYS A 55 0.37 -8.50 27.37
N LEU A 56 0.57 -8.34 26.06
CA LEU A 56 -0.36 -7.75 25.11
C LEU A 56 0.08 -8.17 23.71
N ILE A 57 -0.87 -8.46 22.81
CA ILE A 57 -0.59 -8.76 21.40
C ILE A 57 -0.87 -7.53 20.54
N GLN A 58 -2.02 -6.88 20.74
CA GLN A 58 -2.39 -5.67 20.01
C GLN A 58 -2.21 -4.40 20.85
N SER A 59 -1.64 -3.34 20.29
CA SER A 59 -1.52 -2.06 21.01
C SER A 59 -2.89 -1.51 21.43
N LYS A 60 -2.99 -1.01 22.67
CA LYS A 60 -4.20 -0.35 23.20
C LYS A 60 -4.30 1.13 22.87
N VAL A 61 -3.23 1.72 22.33
CA VAL A 61 -3.10 3.17 22.13
C VAL A 61 -2.83 3.56 20.68
N LEU A 62 -2.42 2.61 19.84
CA LEU A 62 -2.18 2.84 18.43
C LEU A 62 -3.47 2.59 17.65
N ASP A 63 -3.97 3.61 16.97
CA ASP A 63 -5.02 3.43 15.98
C ASP A 63 -4.42 2.99 14.65
N LYS A 64 -4.54 1.69 14.32
CA LYS A 64 -4.09 1.16 13.02
C LYS A 64 -4.81 1.86 11.85
N ASN A 65 -6.06 2.32 12.00
CA ASN A 65 -6.71 3.06 10.92
C ASN A 65 -5.98 4.37 10.62
N ALA A 66 -5.52 5.09 11.65
CA ALA A 66 -4.74 6.32 11.46
C ALA A 66 -3.40 6.06 10.77
N VAL A 67 -2.75 4.91 11.03
CA VAL A 67 -1.47 4.54 10.40
C VAL A 67 -1.64 4.19 8.91
N PHE A 68 -2.69 3.45 8.56
CA PHE A 68 -2.87 2.89 7.21
C PHE A 68 -3.76 3.74 6.29
N ARG A 69 -4.62 4.63 6.82
CA ARG A 69 -5.49 5.45 5.97
C ARG A 69 -4.73 6.38 4.98
N PRO A 70 -3.60 7.01 5.33
CA PRO A 70 -2.92 7.96 4.43
C PRO A 70 -2.49 7.37 3.09
N LEU A 71 -2.11 6.10 3.04
CA LEU A 71 -1.65 5.42 1.82
C LEU A 71 -2.72 4.51 1.19
N TYR A 72 -3.93 4.46 1.76
CA TYR A 72 -4.96 3.50 1.32
C TYR A 72 -5.29 3.63 -0.17
N ASN A 73 -5.46 4.85 -0.68
CA ASN A 73 -5.78 5.06 -2.10
C ASN A 73 -4.68 4.50 -3.00
N GLU A 74 -3.42 4.85 -2.74
CA GLU A 74 -2.26 4.37 -3.48
C GLU A 74 -2.21 2.83 -3.52
N VAL A 75 -2.42 2.19 -2.38
CA VAL A 75 -2.38 0.72 -2.29
C VAL A 75 -3.59 0.07 -2.96
N SER A 76 -4.76 0.71 -2.90
CA SER A 76 -6.00 0.18 -3.48
C SER A 76 -6.04 0.17 -5.01
N GLU A 77 -5.12 0.91 -5.65
CA GLU A 77 -4.99 0.90 -7.11
C GLU A 77 -4.28 -0.36 -7.63
N MET A 78 -3.48 -1.02 -6.81
CA MET A 78 -2.83 -2.29 -7.16
C MET A 78 -3.83 -3.44 -7.07
N THR A 79 -4.03 -4.14 -8.19
CA THR A 79 -4.90 -5.34 -8.20
C THR A 79 -4.14 -6.58 -7.71
N ASP A 80 -4.89 -7.60 -7.29
CA ASP A 80 -4.29 -8.88 -6.89
C ASP A 80 -3.56 -9.54 -8.07
N GLU A 81 -4.06 -9.39 -9.30
CA GLU A 81 -3.37 -9.89 -10.49
C GLU A 81 -2.03 -9.20 -10.72
N GLU A 82 -1.97 -7.87 -10.54
CA GLU A 82 -0.71 -7.13 -10.60
C GLU A 82 0.26 -7.57 -9.50
N TYR A 83 -0.23 -7.75 -8.28
CA TYR A 83 0.56 -8.24 -7.15
C TYR A 83 1.16 -9.62 -7.43
N GLU A 84 0.35 -10.58 -7.90
CA GLU A 84 0.81 -11.93 -8.26
C GLU A 84 1.82 -11.90 -9.41
N ALA A 85 1.62 -11.05 -10.41
CA ALA A 85 2.56 -10.90 -11.53
C ALA A 85 3.92 -10.35 -11.09
N LEU A 86 3.98 -9.52 -10.05
CA LEU A 86 5.21 -8.95 -9.51
C LEU A 86 5.99 -9.91 -8.60
N LYS A 87 5.34 -10.88 -7.96
CA LYS A 87 6.00 -11.83 -7.05
C LYS A 87 7.30 -12.44 -7.60
N PRO A 88 7.36 -13.03 -8.82
CA PRO A 88 8.59 -13.63 -9.32
C PRO A 88 9.71 -12.62 -9.58
N LEU A 89 9.39 -11.32 -9.67
CA LEU A 89 10.37 -10.24 -9.84
C LEU A 89 10.82 -9.62 -8.52
N VAL A 90 10.13 -9.92 -7.40
CA VAL A 90 10.35 -9.23 -6.11
C VAL A 90 10.65 -10.19 -4.96
N LEU A 91 9.84 -11.23 -4.78
CA LEU A 91 10.00 -12.15 -3.65
C LEU A 91 11.24 -13.01 -3.83
N GLU A 92 11.99 -13.17 -2.72
CA GLU A 92 13.23 -13.93 -2.67
C GLU A 92 14.29 -13.48 -3.69
N GLN A 93 14.17 -12.24 -4.21
CA GLN A 93 15.17 -11.63 -5.07
C GLN A 93 16.13 -10.79 -4.23
N ASP A 94 17.43 -10.89 -4.53
CA ASP A 94 18.43 -10.03 -3.88
C ASP A 94 18.42 -8.61 -4.45
N ILE A 95 19.02 -7.67 -3.71
CA ILE A 95 19.06 -6.26 -4.09
C ILE A 95 19.68 -6.05 -5.49
N PRO A 96 20.82 -6.68 -5.86
CA PRO A 96 21.35 -6.57 -7.22
C PRO A 96 20.36 -7.00 -8.31
N THR A 97 19.62 -8.09 -8.09
CA THR A 97 18.62 -8.60 -9.04
C THR A 97 17.45 -7.64 -9.19
N LEU A 98 16.94 -7.10 -8.08
CA LEU A 98 15.89 -6.06 -8.10
C LEU A 98 16.35 -4.84 -8.91
N GLN A 99 17.56 -4.35 -8.68
CA GLN A 99 18.12 -3.21 -9.43
C GLN A 99 18.30 -3.55 -10.92
N ALA A 100 18.66 -4.78 -11.27
CA ALA A 100 18.75 -5.23 -12.65
C ALA A 100 17.37 -5.26 -13.34
N HIS A 101 16.31 -5.68 -12.65
CA HIS A 101 14.94 -5.62 -13.15
C HIS A 101 14.48 -4.17 -13.39
N ILE A 102 14.82 -3.27 -12.48
CA ILE A 102 14.51 -1.84 -12.60
C ILE A 102 15.22 -1.23 -13.80
N LYS A 103 16.54 -1.44 -13.91
CA LYS A 103 17.34 -0.98 -15.06
C LYS A 103 16.84 -1.54 -16.40
N ALA A 104 16.30 -2.75 -16.40
CA ALA A 104 15.73 -3.38 -17.59
C ALA A 104 14.29 -2.95 -17.90
N GLY A 105 13.69 -2.05 -17.10
CA GLY A 105 12.31 -1.58 -17.26
C GLY A 105 11.24 -2.64 -16.96
N LYS A 106 11.61 -3.73 -16.28
CA LYS A 106 10.69 -4.82 -15.89
C LYS A 106 9.99 -4.54 -14.56
N LEU A 107 10.55 -3.65 -13.76
CA LEU A 107 10.08 -3.24 -12.44
C LEU A 107 10.32 -1.72 -12.31
N SER A 108 9.49 -1.01 -11.58
CA SER A 108 9.75 0.38 -11.18
C SER A 108 9.86 0.46 -9.66
N TYR A 109 10.48 1.50 -9.13
CA TYR A 109 10.50 1.76 -7.69
C TYR A 109 9.08 1.96 -7.16
N GLU A 110 8.20 2.66 -7.90
CA GLU A 110 6.79 2.77 -7.54
C GLU A 110 6.13 1.39 -7.36
N LYS A 111 6.26 0.49 -8.35
CA LYS A 111 5.65 -0.85 -8.28
C LYS A 111 6.29 -1.71 -7.19
N LEU A 112 7.59 -1.56 -6.93
CA LEU A 112 8.27 -2.23 -5.81
C LEU A 112 7.74 -1.77 -4.45
N VAL A 113 7.54 -0.46 -4.26
CA VAL A 113 6.98 0.10 -3.02
C VAL A 113 5.53 -0.34 -2.84
N LEU A 114 4.70 -0.23 -3.88
CA LEU A 114 3.30 -0.66 -3.83
C LEU A 114 3.18 -2.17 -3.56
N PHE A 115 4.09 -2.99 -4.11
CA PHE A 115 4.12 -4.43 -3.83
C PHE A 115 4.28 -4.73 -2.33
N TYR A 116 5.22 -4.06 -1.67
CA TYR A 116 5.41 -4.24 -0.22
C TYR A 116 4.31 -3.59 0.61
N LEU A 117 3.77 -2.45 0.19
CA LEU A 117 2.63 -1.85 0.88
C LEU A 117 1.39 -2.74 0.79
N HIS A 118 1.06 -3.29 -0.39
CA HIS A 118 -0.04 -4.25 -0.56
C HIS A 118 0.14 -5.45 0.39
N ARG A 119 1.35 -6.02 0.44
CA ARG A 119 1.70 -7.08 1.39
C ARG A 119 1.52 -6.64 2.85
N ILE A 120 2.03 -5.48 3.23
CA ILE A 120 1.88 -4.94 4.59
C ILE A 120 0.40 -4.81 4.95
N TYR A 121 -0.45 -4.27 4.06
CA TYR A 121 -1.89 -4.15 4.30
C TYR A 121 -2.55 -5.51 4.47
N ALA A 122 -2.25 -6.47 3.59
CA ALA A 122 -2.82 -7.81 3.63
C ALA A 122 -2.50 -8.54 4.95
N TYR A 123 -1.25 -8.46 5.41
CA TYR A 123 -0.83 -9.20 6.60
C TYR A 123 -1.07 -8.45 7.92
N GLU A 124 -0.94 -7.11 7.97
CA GLU A 124 -1.03 -6.35 9.22
C GLU A 124 -2.46 -5.95 9.61
N LEU A 125 -3.39 -5.90 8.66
CA LEU A 125 -4.80 -5.58 8.92
C LEU A 125 -5.66 -6.83 9.22
N ASP A 126 -5.19 -8.03 8.90
CA ASP A 126 -5.83 -9.29 9.33
C ASP A 126 -5.28 -9.73 10.69
N ASN A 127 -6.16 -9.80 11.70
CA ASN A 127 -5.83 -10.24 13.05
C ASN A 127 -5.27 -11.66 13.12
N LYS A 128 -5.53 -12.52 12.11
CA LYS A 128 -4.99 -13.88 12.06
C LYS A 128 -3.55 -13.95 11.58
N THR A 129 -3.08 -12.93 10.87
CA THR A 129 -1.77 -12.96 10.21
C THR A 129 -0.83 -11.83 10.65
N THR A 130 -1.37 -10.82 11.33
CA THR A 130 -0.60 -9.66 11.79
C THR A 130 0.50 -10.08 12.75
N LEU A 131 1.68 -9.49 12.54
CA LEU A 131 2.79 -9.57 13.47
C LEU A 131 2.84 -8.34 14.40
N ASN A 132 1.91 -7.40 14.21
CA ASN A 132 1.85 -6.11 14.91
C ASN A 132 3.19 -5.34 14.85
N THR A 133 3.85 -5.36 13.69
CA THR A 133 5.21 -4.79 13.52
C THR A 133 5.22 -3.35 13.01
N ILE A 134 4.09 -2.87 12.46
CA ILE A 134 3.99 -1.54 11.85
C ILE A 134 3.48 -0.52 12.87
N LEU A 135 4.37 0.39 13.28
CA LEU A 135 4.05 1.52 14.15
C LEU A 135 3.65 2.77 13.37
N ALA A 136 4.23 2.96 12.18
CA ALA A 136 3.99 4.10 11.30
C ALA A 136 4.35 3.75 9.85
N LEU A 137 3.73 4.44 8.90
CA LEU A 137 4.07 4.39 7.49
C LEU A 137 4.49 5.78 7.01
N ASN A 138 5.51 5.86 6.16
CA ASN A 138 5.89 7.10 5.51
C ASN A 138 4.82 7.47 4.47
N LYS A 139 3.99 8.47 4.77
CA LYS A 139 2.91 8.94 3.90
C LYS A 139 3.37 9.43 2.52
N ASN A 140 4.65 9.75 2.34
CA ASN A 140 5.21 10.23 1.08
C ASN A 140 5.92 9.13 0.29
N VAL A 141 5.95 7.88 0.78
CA VAL A 141 6.84 6.83 0.24
C VAL A 141 6.59 6.52 -1.24
N VAL A 142 5.34 6.60 -1.69
CA VAL A 142 4.98 6.34 -3.09
C VAL A 142 5.46 7.50 -3.98
N ASP A 143 5.26 8.75 -3.56
CA ASP A 143 5.76 9.93 -4.27
C ASP A 143 7.29 9.99 -4.31
N GLU A 144 7.95 9.56 -3.24
CA GLU A 144 9.40 9.42 -3.19
C GLU A 144 9.88 8.34 -4.17
N ALA A 145 9.17 7.21 -4.28
CA ALA A 145 9.49 6.15 -5.23
C ALA A 145 9.35 6.61 -6.69
N ARG A 146 8.25 7.31 -7.02
CA ARG A 146 8.01 7.90 -8.35
C ARG A 146 9.13 8.86 -8.77
N LYS A 147 9.68 9.63 -7.83
CA LYS A 147 10.82 10.54 -8.09
C LYS A 147 12.13 9.80 -8.37
N CYS A 148 12.24 8.53 -8.00
CA CYS A 148 13.40 7.70 -8.27
C CYS A 148 13.28 6.94 -9.60
N ASP A 149 12.10 6.91 -10.22
CA ASP A 149 11.86 6.24 -11.52
C ASP A 149 12.29 7.08 -12.74
N VAL A 150 12.80 8.31 -12.51
CA VAL A 150 13.20 9.29 -13.55
C VAL A 150 14.61 9.08 -14.10
#